data_AF-K2B637-F1
#
_entry.id   AF-K2B637-F1
#
_cell.length_a   1.000
_cell.length_b   1.000
_cell.length_c   1.000
_cell.angle_alpha   90.00
_cell.angle_beta   90.00
_cell.angle_gamma   90.00
#
_symmetry.space_group_name_H-M   'P 1'
#
loop_
_entity.id
_entity.type
_entity.pdbx_description
1 polymer ?
#
loop_
_entity_poly.entity_id
_entity_poly.type
_entity_poly.pdbx_seq_one_letter_code
_entity_poly.pdbx_strand_id
1 'polypeptide(L)' 'MKQTNLLKNTFGFLSEVKTEVSKVTWPKRDDVIKLTLIVVVVSVVVGAYLGGIDYLFTKLLELLVYK' A
#
# COMPACT_ATOMS: atom_id res chain seq x y z
N MET A 1 -26.10 -39.47 -6.55
CA MET A 1 -24.96 -39.48 -5.61
C MET A 1 -23.75 -38.77 -6.26
N LYS A 2 -23.63 -37.44 -6.18
CA LYS A 2 -22.57 -36.66 -6.86
C LYS A 2 -22.08 -35.49 -5.98
N GLN A 3 -21.79 -35.74 -4.70
CA GLN A 3 -21.50 -34.65 -3.75
C GLN A 3 -20.33 -34.93 -2.78
N THR A 4 -19.33 -35.73 -3.20
CA THR A 4 -18.11 -35.97 -2.38
C THR A 4 -16.81 -35.55 -3.08
N ASN A 5 -16.87 -35.10 -4.35
CA ASN A 5 -15.68 -34.73 -5.13
C ASN A 5 -15.33 -33.23 -5.05
N LEU A 6 -16.21 -32.37 -4.54
CA LEU A 6 -15.95 -30.93 -4.45
C LEU A 6 -14.88 -30.61 -3.40
N LEU A 7 -15.00 -31.18 -2.20
CA LEU A 7 -14.05 -30.96 -1.10
C LEU A 7 -12.66 -31.54 -1.38
N LYS A 8 -12.60 -32.66 -2.12
CA LYS A 8 -11.33 -33.32 -2.48
C LYS A 8 -10.53 -32.50 -3.49
N ASN A 9 -11.22 -31.77 -4.38
CA ASN A 9 -10.61 -30.93 -5.41
C ASN A 9 -10.09 -29.60 -4.82
N THR A 10 -10.85 -28.95 -3.92
CA THR A 10 -10.42 -27.71 -3.23
C THR A 10 -9.22 -27.90 -2.30
N PHE A 11 -9.11 -29.06 -1.64
CA PHE A 11 -7.92 -29.37 -0.85
C PHE A 11 -6.65 -29.51 -1.73
N GLY A 12 -6.78 -30.05 -2.94
CA GLY A 12 -5.70 -30.08 -3.93
C GLY A 12 -5.28 -28.68 -4.39
N PHE A 13 -6.25 -27.84 -4.73
CA PHE A 13 -5.99 -26.44 -5.13
C PHE A 13 -5.29 -25.62 -4.04
N LEU A 14 -5.66 -25.77 -2.76
CA LEU A 14 -4.97 -25.09 -1.65
C LEU A 14 -3.51 -25.54 -1.51
N SER A 15 -3.23 -26.81 -1.77
CA SER A 15 -1.87 -27.36 -1.77
C SER A 15 -1.04 -26.83 -2.94
N GLU A 16 -1.64 -26.70 -4.13
CA GLU A 16 -1.01 -26.08 -5.30
C GLU A 16 -0.71 -24.60 -5.07
N VAL A 17 -1.68 -23.83 -4.54
CA VAL A 17 -1.49 -22.40 -4.20
C VAL A 17 -0.37 -22.22 -3.18
N LYS A 18 -0.28 -23.07 -2.15
CA LYS A 18 0.83 -23.02 -1.18
C LYS A 18 2.20 -23.24 -1.86
N THR A 19 2.25 -24.13 -2.84
CA THR A 19 3.47 -24.44 -3.59
C THR A 19 3.88 -23.26 -4.48
N GLU A 20 2.93 -22.59 -5.14
CA GLU A 20 3.20 -21.39 -5.94
C GLU A 20 3.58 -20.18 -5.07
N VAL A 21 2.91 -19.98 -3.93
CA VAL A 21 3.25 -18.91 -2.98
C VAL A 21 4.65 -19.12 -2.39
N SER A 22 5.12 -20.35 -2.26
CA SER A 22 6.50 -20.63 -1.82
C SER A 22 7.56 -20.27 -2.87
N LYS A 23 7.19 -20.13 -4.15
CA LYS A 23 8.09 -19.63 -5.21
C LYS A 23 8.17 -18.11 -5.23
N VAL A 24 7.30 -17.43 -4.49
CA VAL A 24 7.37 -15.96 -4.33
C VAL A 24 8.65 -15.64 -3.56
N THR A 25 9.58 -14.97 -4.22
CA THR A 25 10.80 -14.46 -3.65
C THR A 25 10.48 -13.29 -2.72
N TRP A 26 10.28 -13.62 -1.44
CA TRP A 26 10.08 -12.59 -0.43
C TRP A 26 11.34 -11.74 -0.29
N PRO A 27 11.21 -10.40 -0.35
CA PRO A 27 12.33 -9.50 -0.20
C PRO A 27 12.98 -9.65 1.18
N LYS A 28 14.30 -9.44 1.24
CA LYS A 28 15.02 -9.46 2.51
C LYS A 28 14.51 -8.32 3.39
N ARG A 29 14.45 -8.54 4.71
CA ARG A 29 13.95 -7.57 5.70
C ARG A 29 14.60 -6.19 5.56
N ASP A 30 15.89 -6.17 5.22
CA ASP A 30 16.67 -4.93 5.02
C ASP A 30 16.15 -4.10 3.85
N ASP A 31 15.74 -4.75 2.76
CA ASP A 31 15.25 -4.06 1.56
C ASP A 31 13.86 -3.48 1.82
N VAL A 32 13.01 -4.21 2.55
CA VAL A 32 11.69 -3.73 2.97
C VAL A 32 11.82 -2.47 3.83
N ILE A 33 12.77 -2.44 4.78
CA ILE A 33 13.02 -1.29 5.64
C ILE A 33 13.52 -0.09 4.82
N LYS A 34 14.46 -0.30 3.88
CA LYS A 34 14.96 0.78 3.02
C LYS A 34 13.86 1.36 2.14
N LEU A 35 13.07 0.52 1.49
CA LEU A 35 11.99 0.94 0.61
C LEU A 35 10.90 1.69 1.38
N THR A 36 10.51 1.21 2.55
CA THR A 36 9.52 1.90 3.40
C THR A 36 10.04 3.24 3.91
N LEU A 37 11.32 3.35 4.29
CA LEU A 37 11.93 4.61 4.71
C LEU A 37 11.90 5.65 3.59
N ILE A 38 12.21 5.25 2.35
CA ILE A 38 12.12 6.14 1.18
C ILE A 38 10.68 6.64 1.01
N VAL A 39 9.68 5.76 1.09
CA VAL A 39 8.26 6.14 0.96
C VAL A 39 7.85 7.12 2.05
N VAL A 40 8.29 6.91 3.30
CA VAL A 40 8.02 7.83 4.41
C VAL A 40 8.60 9.21 4.13
N VAL A 41 9.85 9.30 3.70
CA VAL A 41 10.50 10.57 3.38
C VAL A 41 9.75 11.31 2.27
N VAL A 42 9.42 10.61 1.17
CA VAL A 42 8.69 11.20 0.05
C VAL A 42 7.30 11.68 0.50
N SER A 43 6.59 10.89 1.29
CA SER A 43 5.26 11.24 1.82
C SER A 43 5.30 12.50 2.69
N VAL A 44 6.33 12.64 3.53
CA VAL A 44 6.52 13.84 4.36
C VAL A 44 6.80 15.07 3.49
N VAL A 45 7.64 14.95 2.46
CA VAL A 45 7.94 16.05 1.54
C VAL A 45 6.69 16.49 0.78
N VAL A 46 5.93 15.53 0.23
CA VAL A 46 4.68 15.83 -0.48
C VAL A 46 3.64 16.44 0.46
N GLY A 47 3.50 15.90 1.67
CA GLY A 47 2.58 16.43 2.68
C GLY A 47 2.94 17.85 3.09
N ALA A 48 4.22 18.16 3.29
CA ALA A 48 4.68 19.50 3.61
C ALA A 48 4.47 20.47 2.44
N TYR A 49 4.68 20.02 1.20
CA TYR A 49 4.43 20.83 0.00
C TYR A 49 2.96 21.18 -0.15
N LEU A 50 2.08 20.18 -0.08
CA LEU A 50 0.63 20.38 -0.16
C LEU A 50 0.15 21.27 1.00
N GLY A 51 0.50 20.92 2.24
CA GLY A 51 0.08 21.70 3.41
C GLY A 51 0.61 23.14 3.41
N GLY A 52 1.82 23.37 2.88
CA GLY A 52 2.36 24.72 2.71
C GLY A 52 1.56 25.54 1.69
N ILE A 53 1.17 24.92 0.58
CA ILE A 53 0.30 25.53 -0.43
C ILE A 53 -1.09 25.80 0.18
N ASP A 54 -1.70 24.84 0.86
CA ASP A 54 -3.00 25.01 1.51
C ASP A 54 -3.00 26.17 2.51
N TYR A 55 -1.92 26.33 3.28
CA TYR A 55 -1.74 27.46 4.20
C TYR A 55 -1.63 28.79 3.46
N LEU A 56 -0.82 28.84 2.40
CA LEU A 56 -0.65 30.04 1.57
C LEU A 56 -1.97 30.45 0.90
N PHE A 57 -2.69 29.49 0.34
CA PHE A 57 -4.01 29.72 -0.27
C PHE A 57 -5.03 30.20 0.76
N THR A 58 -5.05 29.61 1.96
CA THR A 58 -5.94 30.06 3.04
C THR A 58 -5.67 31.53 3.40
N LYS A 59 -4.40 31.93 3.54
CA LYS A 59 -4.03 33.31 3.84
C LYS A 59 -4.33 34.29 2.71
N LEU A 60 -4.14 33.88 1.45
CA LEU A 60 -4.51 34.68 0.29
C LEU A 60 -6.02 34.88 0.20
N LEU A 61 -6.81 33.82 0.41
CA LEU A 61 -8.27 33.90 0.40
C LEU A 61 -8.80 34.73 1.57
N GLU A 62 -8.21 34.60 2.77
CA GLU A 62 -8.56 35.42 3.93
C GLU A 62 -8.36 36.92 3.63
N LEU A 63 -7.22 37.28 3.02
CA LEU A 63 -6.94 38.66 2.62
C LEU A 63 -7.92 39.18 1.54
N LEU A 64 -8.33 38.33 0.61
CA LEU A 64 -9.13 38.70 -0.56
C LEU A 64 -10.64 38.72 -0.26
N VAL A 65 -11.11 37.90 0.69
CA VAL A 65 -12.53 37.79 1.08
C VAL A 65 -12.87 38.69 2.28
N TYR A 66 -11.92 38.94 3.19
CA TYR A 66 -12.15 39.80 4.36
C TYR A 66 -11.91 41.30 4.07
N LYS A 67 -11.50 41.64 2.85
CA LYS A 67 -11.42 43.02 2.35
C LYS A 67 -12.54 43.26 1.35
#